data_AF-A0A955IK76-F1
#
_entry.id   AF-A0A955IK76-F1
#
_cell.length_a   1.000
_cell.length_b   1.000
_cell.length_c   1.000
_cell.angle_alpha   90.00
_cell.angle_beta   90.00
_cell.angle_gamma   90.00
#
_symmetry.space_group_name_H-M   'P 1'
#
loop_
_entity.id
_entity.type
_entity.pdbx_description
1 polymer ?
#
loop_
_entity_poly.entity_id
_entity_poly.type
_entity_poly.pdbx_seq_one_letter_code
_entity_poly.pdbx_strand_id
1 'polypeptide(L)' 'EYIEMFYNRRRLHSALGYVSPAEFERSA' A
#
# COMPACT_ATOMS: atom_id res chain seq x y z
N GLU A 1 -8.73 6.70 -12.27
CA GLU A 1 -8.50 5.31 -11.81
C GLU A 1 -7.05 4.87 -11.60
N TYR A 2 -6.04 5.39 -12.31
CA TYR A 2 -4.64 4.92 -12.13
C TYR A 2 -4.06 5.17 -10.72
N ILE A 3 -4.37 6.33 -10.12
CA ILE A 3 -3.85 6.73 -8.81
C ILE A 3 -4.33 5.79 -7.70
N GLU A 4 -5.62 5.45 -7.68
CA GLU A 4 -6.19 4.63 -6.60
C GLU A 4 -5.89 3.14 -6.78
N MET A 5 -6.02 2.60 -8.00
CA MET A 5 -5.84 1.17 -8.23
C MET A 5 -4.38 0.73 -8.28
N PHE A 6 -3.50 1.56 -8.85
CA PHE A 6 -2.10 1.18 -9.09
C PHE A 6 -1.13 1.91 -8.18
N TYR A 7 -1.25 3.23 -8.07
CA TYR A 7 -0.27 4.03 -7.34
C TYR A 7 -0.42 3.86 -5.82
N ASN A 8 -1.63 4.03 -5.29
CA ASN A 8 -1.90 3.91 -3.86
C ASN A 8 -1.72 2.48 -3.36
N ARG A 9 -2.03 1.46 -4.18
CA ARG A 9 -1.84 0.04 -3.82
C ARG A 9 -0.37 -0.36 -3.71
N ARG A 10 0.54 0.31 -4.43
CA ARG A 10 1.97 -0.03 -4.49
C ARG A 10 2.87 0.94 -3.72
N ARG A 11 2.34 2.07 -3.28
CA ARG A 11 3.11 3.06 -2.51
C ARG A 11 3.52 2.46 -1.18
N LEU A 12 4.79 2.64 -0.81
CA LEU A 12 5.27 2.30 0.53
C LEU A 12 4.87 3.42 1.48
N HIS A 13 4.27 3.04 2.62
CA HIS A 13 3.85 4.00 3.64
C HIS A 13 4.76 3.87 4.86
N SER A 14 5.45 4.96 5.22
CA SER A 14 6.28 5.00 6.42
C SER A 14 5.49 4.73 7.69
N ALA A 15 4.21 5.16 7.73
CA ALA A 15 3.28 4.87 8.82
C ALA A 15 2.95 3.38 8.97
N LEU A 16 3.06 2.59 7.89
CA LEU A 16 2.86 1.13 7.92
C LEU A 16 4.19 0.37 8.11
N GLY A 17 5.32 1.07 8.29
CA GLY A 17 6.64 0.44 8.39
C GLY A 17 7.31 0.19 7.04
N TYR A 18 7.05 1.03 6.03
CA TYR A 18 7.54 0.89 4.66
C TYR A 18 7.02 -0.35 3.94
N VAL A 19 5.79 -0.76 4.23
CA VAL A 19 5.07 -1.80 3.47
C VAL A 19 3.96 -1.14 2.64
N SER A 20 3.55 -1.83 1.57
CA SER A 20 2.42 -1.38 0.77
C SER A 20 1.08 -1.70 1.45
N PRO A 21 -0.01 -0.97 1.14
CA PRO A 21 -1.32 -1.25 1.73
C PRO A 21 -1.78 -2.69 1.45
N ALA A 22 -1.46 -3.22 0.27
CA ALA A 22 -1.79 -4.59 -0.10
C ALA A 22 -0.96 -5.67 0.61
N GLU A 23 0.20 -5.33 1.17
CA GLU A 23 0.97 -6.21 2.06
C GLU A 23 0.46 -6.11 3.49
N PHE A 24 0.16 -4.89 3.95
CA PHE A 24 -0.43 -4.66 5.25
C PHE A 24 -1.76 -5.43 5.43
N GLU A 25 -2.66 -5.33 4.45
CA GLU A 25 -3.93 -6.09 4.45
C GLU A 25 -3.76 -7.62 4.43
N ARG A 26 -2.62 -8.14 3.95
CA ARG A 26 -2.34 -9.59 3.98
C ARG A 26 -1.74 -10.07 5.29
N SER A 27 -1.21 -9.15 6.08
CA SER A 27 -0.56 -9.44 7.36
C SER A 27 -1.49 -9.28 8.58
N ALA A 28 -2.68 -8.71 8.37
CA ALA A 28 -3.75 -8.58 9.35
C ALA A 28 -4.67 -9.81 9.32
#